data_AF-A0A9P7FC84-F1
#
_entry.id   AF-A0A9P7FC84-F1
#
_cell.length_a   1.000
_cell.length_b   1.000
_cell.length_c   1.000
_cell.angle_alpha   90.00
_cell.angle_beta   90.00
_cell.angle_gamma   90.00
#
_symmetry.space_group_name_H-M   'P 1'
#
loop_
_entity.id
_entity.type
_entity.pdbx_description
1 polymer ?
#
loop_
_entity_poly.entity_id
_entity_poly.type
_entity_poly.pdbx_seq_one_letter_code
_entity_poly.pdbx_strand_id
1 'polypeptide(L)'
;MSNNIRKLDRRGILDGSLAKRLTTLDYFLYATNEAMKFDQLEDCDLQPYGEKIITLTEVARRTLRQRMDVSLIMLCSKEHVPYKAAYFKLLVWIRRRRSAFPTNIDDRINSLLEDINHRIVLRTRGIDPRVQLGIEELLIVETAAVSSTQELCTSCSEIAASLSSKAVCSRILYERPTL
;
A
#
# COMPACT_ATOMS: atom_id res chain seq x y z
N MET A 1 1.31 -14.25 -31.04
CA MET A 1 0.00 -13.76 -30.54
C MET A 1 0.11 -12.25 -30.27
N SER A 2 0.22 -11.39 -31.30
CA SER A 2 0.78 -10.02 -31.11
C SER A 2 0.08 -8.89 -31.87
N ASN A 3 -1.17 -9.07 -32.33
CA ASN A 3 -1.86 -8.05 -33.13
C ASN A 3 -2.92 -7.24 -32.36
N ASN A 4 -3.30 -7.66 -31.15
CA ASN A 4 -4.31 -6.95 -30.35
C ASN A 4 -3.68 -5.88 -29.43
N ILE A 5 -2.43 -6.05 -29.02
CA ILE A 5 -1.70 -5.08 -28.17
C ILE A 5 -1.24 -3.88 -29.01
N ARG A 6 -0.81 -4.10 -30.26
CA ARG A 6 -0.53 -2.99 -31.20
C ARG A 6 -1.79 -2.22 -31.63
N LYS A 7 -3.00 -2.76 -31.41
CA LYS A 7 -4.27 -2.02 -31.59
C LYS A 7 -4.67 -1.18 -30.38
N LEU A 8 -4.04 -1.38 -29.22
CA LEU A 8 -4.05 -0.40 -28.14
C LEU A 8 -3.17 0.81 -28.46
N ASP A 9 -2.34 0.74 -29.51
CA ASP A 9 -1.62 1.89 -30.01
C ASP A 9 -2.60 2.94 -30.58
N ARG A 10 -2.42 4.16 -30.07
CA ARG A 10 -2.84 5.46 -30.61
C ARG A 10 -4.16 6.11 -30.21
N ARG A 11 -5.24 5.43 -29.79
CA ARG A 11 -6.52 6.15 -29.50
C ARG A 11 -7.09 6.02 -28.10
N GLY A 12 -7.01 4.86 -27.45
CA GLY A 12 -7.65 4.67 -26.14
C GLY A 12 -6.79 5.14 -24.96
N ILE A 13 -5.48 4.89 -25.05
CA ILE A 13 -4.52 5.24 -24.00
C ILE A 13 -4.19 6.73 -24.07
N LEU A 14 -3.98 7.31 -25.26
CA LEU A 14 -3.57 8.70 -25.47
C LEU A 14 -4.60 9.77 -25.09
N ASP A 15 -5.84 9.39 -24.86
CA ASP A 15 -6.91 10.35 -24.73
C ASP A 15 -7.03 10.83 -23.28
N GLY A 16 -7.18 12.15 -23.08
CA GLY A 16 -7.47 12.76 -21.77
C GLY A 16 -8.72 12.16 -21.10
N SER A 17 -9.48 11.34 -21.84
CA SER A 17 -10.60 10.56 -21.36
C SER A 17 -10.25 9.54 -20.27
N LEU A 18 -9.09 8.88 -20.27
CA LEU A 18 -8.76 7.92 -19.20
C LEU A 18 -8.46 8.62 -17.87
N ALA A 19 -7.64 9.68 -17.92
CA ALA A 19 -7.38 10.53 -16.76
C ALA A 19 -8.70 11.14 -16.23
N LYS A 20 -9.57 11.63 -17.12
CA LYS A 20 -10.90 12.14 -16.75
C LYS A 20 -11.77 11.06 -16.09
N ARG A 21 -11.78 9.84 -16.60
CA ARG A 21 -12.53 8.72 -15.98
C ARG A 21 -12.00 8.36 -14.59
N LEU A 22 -10.68 8.42 -14.37
CA LEU A 22 -10.09 8.24 -13.04
C LEU A 22 -10.51 9.33 -12.05
N THR A 23 -11.02 10.48 -12.49
CA THR A 23 -11.48 11.55 -11.59
C THR A 23 -12.83 11.27 -10.91
N THR A 24 -13.54 10.24 -11.35
CA THR A 24 -14.89 9.90 -10.90
C THR A 24 -14.99 8.44 -10.47
N LEU A 25 -15.60 8.15 -9.31
CA LEU A 25 -15.73 6.77 -8.81
C LEU A 25 -16.49 5.85 -9.77
N ASP A 26 -17.54 6.37 -10.43
CA ASP A 26 -18.37 5.61 -11.39
C ASP A 26 -17.56 4.91 -12.50
N TYR A 27 -16.47 5.55 -12.94
CA TYR A 27 -15.58 5.02 -13.98
C TYR A 27 -14.22 4.59 -13.46
N PHE A 28 -13.96 4.72 -12.16
CA PHE A 28 -12.64 4.52 -11.57
C PHE A 28 -12.16 3.09 -11.79
N LEU A 29 -12.97 2.09 -11.43
CA LEU A 29 -12.59 0.68 -11.55
C LEU A 29 -12.32 0.29 -13.01
N TYR A 30 -13.17 0.75 -13.92
CA TYR A 30 -12.96 0.55 -15.35
C TYR A 30 -11.63 1.15 -15.79
N ALA A 31 -11.36 2.41 -15.42
CA ALA A 31 -10.16 3.11 -15.83
C ALA A 31 -8.88 2.53 -15.23
N THR A 32 -8.92 2.07 -13.97
CA THR A 32 -7.79 1.35 -13.37
C THR A 32 -7.54 0.01 -14.05
N ASN A 33 -8.59 -0.73 -14.43
CA ASN A 33 -8.44 -1.98 -15.18
C ASN A 33 -7.83 -1.74 -16.58
N GLU A 34 -8.20 -0.66 -17.25
CA GLU A 34 -7.55 -0.26 -18.51
C GLU A 34 -6.05 0.05 -18.29
N ALA A 35 -5.69 0.72 -17.19
CA ALA A 35 -4.29 0.97 -16.83
C ALA A 35 -3.52 -0.31 -16.44
N MET A 36 -4.20 -1.34 -15.93
CA MET A 36 -3.57 -2.63 -15.62
C MET A 36 -3.29 -3.49 -16.86
N LYS A 37 -3.85 -3.17 -18.04
CA LYS A 37 -3.54 -3.91 -19.29
C LYS A 37 -2.07 -3.84 -19.69
N PHE A 38 -1.35 -2.82 -19.21
CA PHE A 38 0.10 -2.67 -19.42
C PHE A 38 0.93 -3.72 -18.69
N ASP A 39 0.35 -4.44 -17.72
CA ASP A 39 1.02 -5.54 -17.03
C ASP A 39 1.49 -6.65 -17.98
N GLN A 40 0.81 -6.80 -19.13
CA GLN A 40 1.14 -7.79 -20.16
C GLN A 40 2.30 -7.39 -21.07
N LEU A 41 2.79 -6.15 -21.00
CA LEU A 41 3.90 -5.70 -21.83
C LEU A 41 5.24 -6.17 -21.27
N GLU A 42 6.25 -6.34 -22.11
CA GLU A 42 7.64 -6.50 -21.65
C GLU A 42 8.22 -5.17 -21.14
N ASP A 43 9.29 -5.22 -20.36
CA ASP A 43 9.86 -4.02 -19.71
C ASP A 43 10.32 -2.96 -20.74
N CYS A 44 10.88 -3.40 -21.86
CA CYS A 44 11.29 -2.52 -22.96
C CYS A 44 10.10 -1.81 -23.64
N ASP A 45 8.96 -2.50 -23.76
CA ASP A 45 7.72 -1.95 -24.32
C ASP A 45 6.98 -1.05 -23.31
N LEU A 46 7.26 -1.20 -22.01
CA LEU A 46 6.63 -0.40 -20.96
C LEU A 46 7.26 0.99 -20.82
N GLN A 47 8.58 1.10 -21.01
CA GLN A 47 9.34 2.35 -20.81
C GLN A 47 8.71 3.60 -21.47
N PRO A 48 8.28 3.56 -22.75
CA PRO A 48 7.66 4.72 -23.41
C PRO A 48 6.38 5.22 -22.74
N TYR A 49 5.71 4.37 -21.96
CA TYR A 49 4.46 4.68 -21.28
C TYR A 49 4.66 5.05 -19.80
N GLY A 50 5.88 4.96 -19.28
CA GLY A 50 6.18 5.11 -17.86
C GLY A 50 5.62 6.40 -17.26
N GLU A 51 5.95 7.56 -17.84
CA GLU A 51 5.47 8.85 -17.33
C GLU A 51 3.95 8.95 -17.30
N LYS A 52 3.29 8.34 -18.29
CA LYS A 52 1.84 8.36 -18.42
C LYS A 52 1.19 7.48 -17.37
N ILE A 53 1.71 6.28 -17.16
CA ILE A 53 1.25 5.35 -16.12
C ILE A 53 1.35 6.00 -14.74
N ILE A 54 2.48 6.63 -14.44
CA ILE A 54 2.70 7.33 -13.18
C ILE A 54 1.71 8.49 -13.04
N THR A 55 1.49 9.27 -14.09
CA THR A 55 0.49 10.35 -14.09
C THR A 55 -0.93 9.85 -13.83
N LEU A 56 -1.36 8.75 -14.47
CA LEU A 56 -2.66 8.13 -14.22
C LEU A 56 -2.78 7.65 -12.77
N THR A 57 -1.71 7.07 -12.23
CA THR A 57 -1.66 6.59 -10.85
C THR A 57 -1.77 7.76 -9.86
N GLU A 58 -1.11 8.89 -10.13
CA GLU A 58 -1.25 10.10 -9.33
C GLU A 58 -2.67 10.70 -9.37
N VAL A 59 -3.33 10.66 -10.53
CA VAL A 59 -4.73 11.06 -10.65
C VAL A 59 -5.61 10.14 -9.80
N ALA A 60 -5.42 8.82 -9.91
CA ALA A 60 -6.15 7.84 -9.13
C ALA A 60 -5.97 8.08 -7.62
N ARG A 61 -4.72 8.30 -7.15
CA ARG A 61 -4.41 8.65 -5.76
C ARG A 61 -5.16 9.90 -5.32
N ARG A 62 -5.11 10.98 -6.11
CA ARG A 62 -5.78 12.25 -5.78
C ARG A 62 -7.29 12.08 -5.66
N THR A 63 -7.90 11.34 -6.57
CA THR A 63 -9.35 11.09 -6.55
C THR A 63 -9.76 10.26 -5.34
N LEU A 64 -9.00 9.22 -5.00
CA LEU A 64 -9.30 8.43 -3.80
C LEU A 64 -9.10 9.26 -2.52
N ARG A 65 -8.04 10.06 -2.41
CA ARG A 65 -7.80 10.93 -1.22
C ARG A 65 -8.91 11.95 -0.97
N GLN A 66 -9.67 12.33 -2.01
CA GLN A 66 -10.84 13.21 -1.86
C GLN A 66 -12.09 12.48 -1.30
N ARG A 67 -12.08 11.14 -1.28
CA ARG A 67 -13.23 10.30 -0.93
C ARG A 67 -12.97 9.41 0.27
N MET A 68 -11.72 9.01 0.50
CA MET A 68 -11.30 8.07 1.54
C MET A 68 -9.83 8.24 1.90
N ASP A 69 -9.43 7.71 3.06
CA ASP A 69 -8.02 7.55 3.40
C ASP A 69 -7.37 6.42 2.57
N VAL A 70 -6.29 6.77 1.88
CA VAL A 70 -5.54 5.92 0.96
C VAL A 70 -4.38 5.20 1.65
N SER A 71 -4.21 5.34 2.97
CA SER A 71 -3.20 4.60 3.73
C SER A 71 -3.46 3.09 3.79
N LEU A 72 -2.44 2.25 3.56
CA LEU A 72 -2.51 0.79 3.75
C LEU A 72 -2.74 0.39 5.21
N ILE A 73 -2.49 1.31 6.14
CA ILE A 73 -2.59 1.05 7.58
C ILE A 73 -4.07 0.99 8.02
N MET A 74 -4.95 1.69 7.30
CA MET A 74 -6.34 1.89 7.69
C MET A 74 -7.28 0.97 6.90
N LEU A 75 -8.15 0.26 7.62
CA LEU A 75 -9.24 -0.50 7.01
C LEU A 75 -10.16 0.41 6.21
N CYS A 76 -10.70 -0.16 5.13
CA CYS A 76 -11.65 0.51 4.24
C CYS A 76 -13.08 0.10 4.59
N SER A 77 -14.05 1.01 4.42
CA SER A 77 -15.47 0.61 4.46
C SER A 77 -15.77 -0.32 3.28
N LYS A 78 -16.69 -1.28 3.46
CA LYS A 78 -16.97 -2.32 2.45
C LYS A 78 -17.28 -1.75 1.06
N GLU A 79 -17.98 -0.62 1.00
CA GLU A 79 -18.31 0.09 -0.24
C GLU A 79 -17.07 0.59 -1.00
N HIS A 80 -16.02 0.97 -0.28
CA HIS A 80 -14.82 1.57 -0.85
C HIS A 80 -13.69 0.57 -1.14
N VAL A 81 -13.79 -0.65 -0.61
CA VAL A 81 -12.81 -1.73 -0.80
C VAL A 81 -12.44 -1.93 -2.27
N PRO A 82 -13.37 -2.01 -3.24
CA PRO A 82 -13.00 -2.26 -4.63
C PRO A 82 -12.07 -1.18 -5.22
N TYR A 83 -12.33 0.09 -4.91
CA TYR A 83 -11.54 1.21 -5.44
C TYR A 83 -10.16 1.27 -4.81
N LYS A 84 -10.09 1.09 -3.48
CA LYS A 84 -8.82 1.03 -2.76
C LYS A 84 -8.00 -0.16 -3.25
N ALA A 85 -8.61 -1.33 -3.40
CA ALA A 85 -7.94 -2.53 -3.90
C ALA A 85 -7.38 -2.34 -5.31
N ALA A 86 -8.15 -1.73 -6.22
CA ALA A 86 -7.70 -1.44 -7.58
C ALA A 86 -6.47 -0.52 -7.60
N TYR A 87 -6.49 0.55 -6.80
CA TYR A 87 -5.35 1.46 -6.66
C TYR A 87 -4.12 0.77 -6.07
N PHE A 88 -4.29 -0.01 -5.00
CA PHE A 88 -3.18 -0.72 -4.37
C PHE A 88 -2.56 -1.78 -5.28
N LYS A 89 -3.36 -2.47 -6.10
CA LYS A 89 -2.85 -3.37 -7.14
C LYS A 89 -1.97 -2.64 -8.16
N LEU A 90 -2.38 -1.42 -8.56
CA LEU A 90 -1.59 -0.56 -9.45
C LEU A 90 -0.24 -0.19 -8.81
N LEU A 91 -0.22 0.15 -7.51
CA LEU A 91 1.02 0.43 -6.78
C LEU A 91 1.95 -0.79 -6.69
N VAL A 92 1.40 -1.96 -6.37
CA VAL A 92 2.20 -3.19 -6.28
C VAL A 92 2.79 -3.56 -7.64
N TRP A 93 2.03 -3.38 -8.71
CA TRP A 93 2.52 -3.55 -10.07
C TRP A 93 3.68 -2.59 -10.40
N ILE A 94 3.52 -1.29 -10.12
CA ILE A 94 4.59 -0.30 -10.30
C ILE A 94 5.85 -0.67 -9.52
N ARG A 95 5.69 -1.11 -8.25
CA ARG A 95 6.82 -1.54 -7.42
C ARG A 95 7.57 -2.71 -8.04
N ARG A 96 6.85 -3.74 -8.48
CA ARG A 96 7.45 -4.95 -9.08
C ARG A 96 8.21 -4.67 -10.36
N ARG A 97 7.71 -3.72 -11.15
CA ARG A 97 8.29 -3.36 -12.45
C ARG A 97 9.11 -2.08 -12.39
N ARG A 98 9.62 -1.72 -11.21
CA ARG A 98 10.34 -0.46 -11.00
C ARG A 98 11.47 -0.25 -12.02
N SER A 99 12.24 -1.30 -12.32
CA SER A 99 13.34 -1.27 -13.30
C SER A 99 12.91 -0.95 -14.74
N ALA A 100 11.62 -1.15 -15.05
CA ALA A 100 11.05 -0.86 -16.36
C ALA A 100 10.63 0.61 -16.51
N PHE A 101 10.63 1.40 -15.44
CA PHE A 101 10.29 2.81 -15.52
C PHE A 101 11.55 3.67 -15.76
N PRO A 102 11.42 4.77 -16.52
CA PRO A 102 12.50 5.75 -16.65
C PRO A 102 12.97 6.30 -15.29
N THR A 103 14.28 6.53 -15.14
CA THR A 103 14.85 7.03 -13.88
C THR A 103 14.48 8.49 -13.58
N ASN A 104 14.12 9.29 -14.60
CA ASN A 104 13.71 10.68 -14.42
C ASN A 104 12.38 10.85 -13.66
N ILE A 105 11.64 9.75 -13.42
CA ILE A 105 10.39 9.75 -12.65
C ILE A 105 10.50 8.97 -11.33
N ASP A 106 11.71 8.60 -10.89
CA ASP A 106 11.93 7.82 -9.67
C ASP A 106 11.35 8.50 -8.42
N ASP A 107 11.46 9.83 -8.29
CA ASP A 107 10.91 10.56 -7.14
C ASP A 107 9.38 10.48 -7.09
N ARG A 108 8.73 10.52 -8.25
CA ARG A 108 7.27 10.38 -8.36
C ARG A 108 6.83 8.97 -7.99
N ILE A 109 7.58 7.97 -8.47
CA ILE A 109 7.37 6.56 -8.09
C ILE A 109 7.53 6.41 -6.58
N ASN A 110 8.62 6.92 -5.99
CA ASN A 110 8.87 6.86 -4.55
C ASN A 110 7.70 7.44 -3.75
N SER A 111 7.23 8.63 -4.13
CA SER A 111 6.06 9.26 -3.50
C SER A 111 4.79 8.42 -3.59
N LEU A 112 4.56 7.71 -4.71
CA LEU A 112 3.41 6.80 -4.84
C LEU A 112 3.57 5.57 -3.95
N LEU A 113 4.77 5.01 -3.87
CA LEU A 113 5.04 3.79 -3.13
C LEU A 113 5.07 4.00 -1.60
N GLU A 114 5.14 5.24 -1.12
CA GLU A 114 4.95 5.56 0.31
C GLU A 114 3.67 4.92 0.87
N ASP A 115 2.58 4.96 0.10
CA ASP A 115 1.27 4.43 0.52
C ASP A 115 1.32 2.90 0.81
N ILE A 116 2.27 2.15 0.24
CA ILE A 116 2.48 0.70 0.48
C ILE A 116 3.73 0.35 1.31
N ASN A 117 4.67 1.28 1.48
CA ASN A 117 5.95 1.01 2.15
C ASN A 117 5.87 1.08 3.69
N HIS A 118 4.68 1.29 4.25
CA HIS A 118 4.48 1.20 5.68
C HIS A 118 4.62 -0.24 6.18
N ARG A 119 5.68 -0.48 6.97
CA ARG A 119 5.90 -1.75 7.68
C ARG A 119 4.90 -1.98 8.81
N ILE A 120 4.24 -0.92 9.27
CA ILE A 120 3.26 -0.97 10.35
C ILE A 120 1.90 -1.32 9.76
N VAL A 121 1.29 -2.40 10.23
CA VAL A 121 -0.08 -2.79 9.90
C VAL A 121 -0.92 -2.70 11.16
N LEU A 122 -1.87 -1.77 11.20
CA LEU A 122 -2.83 -1.71 12.30
C LEU A 122 -3.96 -2.70 12.00
N ARG A 123 -3.95 -3.83 12.70
CA ARG A 123 -5.02 -4.82 12.64
C ARG A 123 -6.18 -4.37 13.51
N THR A 124 -7.11 -3.63 12.92
CA THR A 124 -8.34 -3.26 13.61
C THR A 124 -9.33 -4.41 13.50
N ARG A 125 -9.86 -4.91 14.62
CA ARG A 125 -10.81 -6.06 14.66
C ARG A 125 -10.26 -7.36 14.04
N GLY A 126 -8.94 -7.57 14.06
CA GLY A 126 -8.30 -8.79 13.57
C GLY A 126 -8.23 -8.93 12.04
N ILE A 127 -8.66 -7.92 11.28
CA ILE A 127 -8.58 -7.94 9.82
C ILE A 127 -7.30 -7.22 9.39
N ASP A 128 -6.48 -7.90 8.59
CA ASP A 128 -5.32 -7.30 7.94
C ASP A 128 -5.79 -6.48 6.71
N PRO A 129 -5.50 -5.17 6.62
CA PRO A 129 -5.82 -4.36 5.45
C PRO A 129 -5.29 -4.95 4.14
N ARG A 130 -4.15 -5.66 4.15
CA ARG A 130 -3.60 -6.30 2.95
C ARG A 130 -4.52 -7.40 2.43
N VAL A 131 -5.03 -8.22 3.36
CA VAL A 131 -6.02 -9.29 3.09
C VAL A 131 -7.35 -8.69 2.64
N GLN A 132 -7.79 -7.58 3.26
CA GLN A 132 -9.02 -6.89 2.84
C GLN A 132 -8.93 -6.41 1.38
N LEU A 133 -7.74 -6.02 0.93
CA LEU A 133 -7.49 -5.52 -0.43
C LEU A 133 -7.09 -6.62 -1.42
N GLY A 134 -6.83 -7.85 -0.95
CA GLY A 134 -6.35 -8.96 -1.77
C GLY A 134 -4.99 -8.68 -2.40
N ILE A 135 -4.06 -8.12 -1.62
CA ILE A 135 -2.69 -7.75 -2.04
C ILE A 135 -1.59 -8.39 -1.18
N GLU A 136 -1.96 -9.18 -0.17
CA GLU A 136 -1.05 -9.81 0.79
C GLU A 136 0.00 -10.68 0.11
N GLU A 137 -0.41 -11.57 -0.79
CA GLU A 137 0.50 -12.40 -1.59
C GLU A 137 1.31 -11.55 -2.56
N LEU A 138 0.73 -10.43 -3.02
CA LEU A 138 1.41 -9.58 -3.99
C LEU A 138 2.62 -8.86 -3.38
N LEU A 139 2.59 -8.62 -2.07
CA LEU A 139 3.64 -7.96 -1.32
C LEU A 139 4.76 -8.92 -0.85
N ILE A 140 4.50 -10.23 -0.73
CA ILE A 140 5.43 -11.25 -0.20
C ILE A 140 6.50 -11.68 -1.20
N VAL A 141 6.23 -11.61 -2.50
CA VAL A 141 7.14 -12.06 -3.58
C VAL A 141 8.55 -11.44 -3.49
N GLU A 142 8.70 -10.33 -2.78
CA GLU A 142 9.95 -9.59 -2.61
C GLU A 142 10.73 -9.97 -1.33
N THR A 143 10.06 -10.46 -0.28
CA THR A 143 10.75 -10.79 0.99
C THR A 143 11.57 -12.08 0.90
N ALA A 144 11.35 -12.92 -0.11
CA ALA A 144 12.23 -14.05 -0.40
C ALA A 144 13.65 -13.61 -0.80
N ALA A 145 13.84 -12.37 -1.28
CA ALA A 145 15.15 -11.81 -1.61
C ALA A 145 15.84 -11.08 -0.44
N VAL A 146 15.13 -10.83 0.67
CA VAL A 146 15.66 -10.12 1.86
C VAL A 146 15.46 -10.96 3.14
N SER A 147 15.38 -12.28 3.01
CA SER A 147 15.34 -13.18 4.16
C SER A 147 16.75 -13.44 4.69
N SER A 148 17.31 -12.47 5.39
CA SER A 148 18.38 -12.67 6.36
C SER A 148 18.24 -11.58 7.43
N THR A 149 17.93 -12.02 8.66
CA THR A 149 17.69 -11.23 9.89
C THR A 149 16.33 -10.50 9.92
N GLN A 150 15.45 -10.63 10.91
CA GLN A 150 15.59 -11.05 12.30
C GLN A 150 14.19 -11.38 12.86
N GLU A 151 14.11 -12.42 13.70
CA GLU A 151 12.95 -12.78 14.53
C GLU A 151 12.76 -11.79 15.71
N LEU A 152 11.64 -11.98 16.43
CA LEU A 152 11.16 -11.36 17.69
C LEU A 152 10.36 -10.05 17.54
N CYS A 153 9.21 -9.85 18.20
CA CYS A 153 8.67 -10.44 19.43
C CYS A 153 7.16 -10.74 19.35
N THR A 154 6.81 -11.90 19.88
CA THR A 154 5.49 -12.24 20.41
C THR A 154 5.27 -11.56 21.77
N SER A 155 4.01 -11.28 22.10
CA SER A 155 3.45 -10.92 23.42
C SER A 155 3.49 -9.44 23.86
N CYS A 156 2.30 -8.83 23.85
CA CYS A 156 1.89 -7.79 24.80
C CYS A 156 0.43 -8.10 25.19
N SER A 157 0.26 -9.06 26.09
CA SER A 157 -0.99 -9.29 26.81
C SER A 157 -0.62 -9.58 28.26
N GLU A 158 -0.27 -8.53 29.00
CA GLU A 158 -0.38 -8.42 30.45
C GLU A 158 0.22 -7.08 30.89
N ILE A 159 -0.27 -6.54 32.01
CA ILE A 159 0.07 -5.25 32.63
C ILE A 159 -0.73 -4.03 32.12
N ALA A 160 -2.01 -3.99 32.50
CA ALA A 160 -2.62 -2.77 33.07
C ALA A 160 -3.92 -3.11 33.83
N ALA A 161 -3.86 -4.13 34.69
CA ALA A 161 -4.88 -4.39 35.70
C ALA A 161 -4.26 -4.19 37.09
N SER A 162 -3.98 -2.94 37.47
CA SER A 162 -3.83 -2.54 38.89
C SER A 162 -3.59 -1.03 39.03
N LEU A 163 -4.58 -0.21 38.69
CA LEU A 163 -4.70 1.13 39.30
C LEU A 163 -5.56 0.99 40.56
N SER A 164 -4.93 0.52 41.65
CA SER A 164 -5.44 0.61 43.02
C SER A 164 -4.71 1.78 43.69
N SER A 165 -5.36 2.93 43.86
CA SER A 165 -6.06 3.31 45.08
C SER A 165 -5.21 3.23 46.36
N LYS A 166 -4.75 4.42 46.78
CA LYS A 166 -4.64 4.97 48.14
C LYS A 166 -3.92 4.21 49.28
N ALA A 167 -3.26 5.04 50.10
CA ALA A 167 -2.95 4.90 51.53
C ALA A 167 -1.54 4.33 51.86
N VAL A 168 -0.61 5.09 52.46
CA VAL A 168 -0.47 5.54 53.88
C VAL A 168 0.59 4.68 54.62
N CYS A 169 1.68 5.37 54.98
CA CYS A 169 2.40 5.38 56.28
C CYS A 169 3.17 4.15 56.85
N SER A 170 4.23 4.52 57.59
CA SER A 170 5.03 3.82 58.63
C SER A 170 5.94 2.66 58.18
N ARG A 171 7.28 2.72 58.27
CA ARG A 171 8.24 2.89 59.41
C ARG A 171 8.23 1.70 60.38
N ILE A 172 9.38 1.01 60.51
CA ILE A 172 9.99 0.26 61.64
C ILE A 172 11.09 -0.64 60.99
N LEU A 173 12.40 -0.34 61.13
CA LEU A 173 13.34 -0.74 62.22
C LEU A 173 13.45 -2.27 62.34
N TYR A 174 14.57 -2.95 62.53
CA TYR A 174 15.96 -2.71 62.96
C TYR A 174 16.72 -3.98 62.53
N GLU A 175 18.04 -3.94 62.31
CA GLU A 175 18.98 -4.85 63.00
C GLU A 175 20.44 -4.52 62.61
N ARG A 176 21.20 -4.07 63.62
CA ARG A 176 22.65 -4.23 63.80
C ARG A 176 22.88 -5.61 64.46
N PRO A 177 24.11 -6.13 64.71
CA PRO A 177 25.48 -5.56 64.62
C PRO A 177 26.46 -6.50 63.87
N THR A 178 27.70 -6.14 63.52
CA THR A 178 29.02 -6.22 64.22
C THR A 178 30.04 -6.14 63.07
N LEU A 179 31.21 -5.51 63.09
CA LEU A 179 32.16 -5.05 64.10
C LEU A 179 32.77 -3.72 63.60
#